data_AF-A0A536XHF9-F1
#
_entry.id   AF-A0A536XHF9-F1
#
_cell.length_a   1.000
_cell.length_b   1.000
_cell.length_c   1.000
_cell.angle_alpha   90.00
_cell.angle_beta   90.00
_cell.angle_gamma   90.00
#
_symmetry.space_group_name_H-M   'P 1'
#
loop_
_entity.id
_entity.type
_entity.pdbx_description
1 polymer ?
#
loop_
_entity_poly.entity_id
_entity_poly.type
_entity_poly.pdbx_seq_one_letter_code
_entity_poly.pdbx_strand_id
1 'polypeptide(L)'
;MRVTLIHNPGAGDGSRPGLRGLLELIHAAGHQVRYWSSKERQLASVLSESADLVVAAGGDGTIAKVARLLRGSDTPIAVLPIGTANNISKALGVADLTLAQHVAGWTGGHPIDFDIGRARGPWGSRRFVESFGLGLMPHIMMVLEREGVGKLENAEANVARAVQATRAALRLLPAFELHAVLDGAELSGRFILLEAMNIAFIGPNLNLASLADPTDGQFDVVAVREEERETLRDCLEAEEHGEPWPHELRVIRSARVRITCGAGAFHIDDETSQRPRRGGRGIDISVIDRVRVLLPAGSAAAPSRSSSLAEAVTGATA
;
A
#
# COMPACT_ATOMS: atom_id res chain seq x y z
N MET A 1 -17.02 0.41 -23.03
CA MET A 1 -17.26 1.14 -21.77
C MET A 1 -16.86 2.60 -21.93
N ARG A 2 -17.47 3.51 -21.16
CA ARG A 2 -17.02 4.90 -20.95
C ARG A 2 -16.00 4.91 -19.81
N VAL A 3 -14.75 5.18 -20.17
CA VAL A 3 -13.59 5.14 -19.27
C VAL A 3 -13.14 6.56 -18.94
N THR A 4 -12.90 6.82 -17.67
CA THR A 4 -12.17 8.02 -17.22
C THR A 4 -10.76 7.62 -16.83
N LEU A 5 -9.77 7.97 -17.65
CA LEU A 5 -8.36 7.71 -17.40
C LEU A 5 -7.74 8.84 -16.58
N ILE A 6 -7.31 8.53 -15.37
CA ILE A 6 -6.45 9.38 -14.54
C ILE A 6 -5.02 8.87 -14.67
N HIS A 7 -4.16 9.65 -15.34
CA HIS A 7 -2.79 9.22 -15.62
C HIS A 7 -1.77 10.18 -15.02
N ASN A 8 -0.74 9.62 -14.38
CA ASN A 8 0.41 10.38 -13.90
C ASN A 8 1.50 10.45 -14.99
N PRO A 9 1.71 11.60 -15.66
CA PRO A 9 2.67 11.72 -16.74
C PRO A 9 4.14 11.61 -16.30
N GLY A 10 4.40 11.65 -14.99
CA GLY A 10 5.74 11.45 -14.43
C GLY A 10 5.90 10.11 -13.72
N ALA A 11 5.00 9.14 -13.94
CA ALA A 11 5.14 7.81 -13.36
C ALA A 11 6.19 6.96 -14.10
N GLY A 12 6.90 6.14 -13.33
CA GLY A 12 7.88 5.18 -13.85
C GLY A 12 9.17 5.85 -14.30
N ASP A 13 9.93 5.12 -15.11
CA ASP A 13 11.24 5.49 -15.65
C ASP A 13 11.20 5.87 -17.14
N GLY A 14 10.00 5.98 -17.73
CA GLY A 14 9.81 6.30 -19.15
C GLY A 14 9.88 5.10 -20.10
N SER A 15 10.17 3.89 -19.60
CA SER A 15 10.13 2.66 -20.42
C SER A 15 8.71 2.20 -20.76
N ARG A 16 7.73 2.58 -19.92
CA ARG A 16 6.32 2.22 -20.09
C ARG A 16 5.63 3.16 -21.08
N PRO A 17 4.57 2.71 -21.78
CA PRO A 17 3.79 3.56 -22.68
C PRO A 17 3.32 4.84 -21.97
N GLY A 18 3.69 5.99 -22.54
CA GLY A 18 3.13 7.28 -22.14
C GLY A 18 1.67 7.42 -22.56
N LEU A 19 1.11 8.62 -22.37
CA LEU A 19 -0.31 8.91 -22.62
C LEU A 19 -0.81 8.38 -23.97
N ARG A 20 -0.08 8.63 -25.06
CA ARG A 20 -0.50 8.20 -26.41
C ARG A 20 -0.70 6.69 -26.49
N GLY A 21 0.25 5.90 -25.99
CA GLY A 21 0.16 4.44 -26.01
C GLY A 21 -0.98 3.92 -25.13
N LEU A 22 -1.23 4.55 -23.98
CA LEU A 22 -2.39 4.21 -23.14
C LEU A 22 -3.71 4.46 -23.87
N LEU A 23 -3.86 5.60 -24.54
CA LEU A 23 -5.07 5.92 -25.31
C LEU A 23 -5.25 4.96 -26.50
N GLU A 24 -4.17 4.62 -27.21
CA GLU A 24 -4.19 3.65 -28.30
C GLU A 24 -4.65 2.28 -27.82
N LEU A 25 -4.13 1.77 -26.68
CA LEU A 25 -4.56 0.51 -26.08
C LEU A 25 -6.06 0.53 -25.72
N ILE A 26 -6.51 1.59 -25.07
CA ILE A 26 -7.91 1.72 -24.61
C ILE A 26 -8.88 1.78 -25.80
N HIS A 27 -8.54 2.55 -26.84
CA HIS A 27 -9.34 2.61 -28.07
C HIS A 27 -9.32 1.29 -28.84
N ALA A 28 -8.17 0.62 -28.95
CA ALA A 28 -8.05 -0.66 -29.64
C ALA A 28 -8.90 -1.76 -28.99
N ALA A 29 -9.11 -1.69 -27.68
CA ALA A 29 -10.03 -2.56 -26.95
C ALA A 29 -11.51 -2.14 -27.03
N GLY A 30 -11.84 -1.09 -27.81
CA GLY A 30 -13.23 -0.67 -28.07
C GLY A 30 -13.86 0.19 -26.97
N HIS A 31 -13.05 0.78 -26.08
CA HIS A 31 -13.54 1.67 -25.03
C HIS A 31 -13.46 3.15 -25.46
N GLN A 32 -14.40 3.96 -24.99
CA GLN A 32 -14.35 5.42 -25.10
C GLN A 32 -13.60 5.96 -23.89
N VAL A 33 -12.66 6.88 -24.07
CA VAL A 33 -11.83 7.39 -22.96
C VAL A 33 -11.84 8.91 -22.86
N ARG A 34 -12.03 9.40 -21.63
CA ARG A 34 -11.74 10.78 -21.23
C ARG A 34 -10.47 10.78 -20.40
N TYR A 35 -9.52 11.64 -20.77
CA TYR A 35 -8.22 11.73 -20.09
C TYR A 35 -8.18 12.92 -19.13
N TRP A 36 -7.56 12.68 -17.97
CA TRP A 36 -7.22 13.70 -16.99
C TRP A 36 -5.84 13.40 -16.39
N SER A 37 -5.05 14.46 -16.17
CA SER A 37 -3.77 14.31 -15.48
C SER A 37 -3.98 14.14 -13.98
N SER A 38 -3.22 13.24 -13.34
CA SER A 38 -3.25 13.06 -11.89
C SER A 38 -2.80 14.32 -11.11
N LYS A 39 -2.17 15.28 -11.80
CA LYS A 39 -1.70 16.56 -11.24
C LYS A 39 -2.78 17.64 -11.21
N GLU A 40 -3.95 17.38 -11.78
CA GLU A 40 -5.03 18.36 -11.80
C GLU A 40 -5.69 18.54 -10.43
N ARG A 41 -6.09 19.78 -10.14
CA ARG A 41 -6.72 20.15 -8.86
C ARG A 41 -8.18 19.69 -8.77
N GLN A 42 -8.84 19.46 -9.90
CA GLN A 42 -10.28 19.21 -9.99
C GLN A 42 -10.65 17.72 -10.08
N LEU A 43 -9.73 16.81 -9.76
CA LEU A 43 -9.96 15.36 -9.87
C LEU A 43 -11.21 14.88 -9.13
N ALA A 44 -11.54 15.45 -7.97
CA ALA A 44 -12.75 15.09 -7.24
C ALA A 44 -14.04 15.38 -8.04
N SER A 45 -14.07 16.50 -8.78
CA SER A 45 -15.20 16.86 -9.64
C SER A 45 -15.29 15.92 -10.83
N VAL A 46 -14.15 15.66 -11.48
CA VAL A 46 -14.05 14.74 -12.62
C VAL A 46 -14.53 13.34 -12.26
N LEU A 47 -14.11 12.83 -11.10
CA LEU A 47 -14.46 11.49 -10.63
C LEU A 47 -15.92 11.38 -10.14
N SER A 48 -16.62 12.51 -10.00
CA SER A 48 -18.07 12.52 -9.73
C SER A 48 -18.93 12.46 -11.01
N GLU A 49 -18.32 12.64 -12.19
CA GLU A 49 -19.01 12.44 -13.46
C GLU A 49 -19.31 10.96 -13.71
N SER A 50 -20.40 10.67 -14.43
CA SER A 50 -20.76 9.28 -14.74
C SER A 50 -19.71 8.63 -15.65
N ALA A 51 -19.09 7.54 -15.17
CA ALA A 51 -18.24 6.66 -15.95
C ALA A 51 -18.59 5.20 -15.62
N ASP A 52 -18.36 4.31 -16.58
CA ASP A 52 -18.54 2.87 -16.35
C ASP A 52 -17.30 2.29 -15.63
N LEU A 53 -16.14 2.93 -15.81
CA LEU A 53 -14.86 2.55 -15.21
C LEU A 53 -13.96 3.78 -15.05
N VAL A 54 -13.33 3.91 -13.89
CA VAL A 54 -12.19 4.84 -13.70
C VAL A 54 -10.90 4.05 -13.78
N VAL A 55 -9.91 4.55 -14.51
CA VAL A 55 -8.61 3.90 -14.67
C VAL A 55 -7.53 4.76 -14.05
N ALA A 56 -6.78 4.23 -13.08
CA ALA A 56 -5.64 4.89 -12.49
C ALA A 56 -4.34 4.34 -13.11
N ALA A 57 -3.70 5.13 -13.98
CA ALA A 57 -2.41 4.80 -14.59
C ALA A 57 -1.28 5.54 -13.88
N GLY A 58 -0.51 4.82 -13.08
CA GLY A 58 0.59 5.38 -12.29
C GLY A 58 1.22 4.34 -11.38
N GLY A 59 1.96 4.83 -10.37
CA GLY A 59 2.36 4.03 -9.22
C GLY A 59 1.36 4.14 -8.07
N ASP A 60 1.76 3.64 -6.91
CA ASP A 60 0.89 3.47 -5.74
C ASP A 60 0.23 4.78 -5.29
N GLY A 61 0.97 5.88 -5.18
CA GLY A 61 0.37 7.19 -4.81
C GLY A 61 -0.69 7.70 -5.79
N THR A 62 -0.61 7.36 -7.09
CA THR A 62 -1.66 7.72 -8.07
C THR A 62 -2.89 6.86 -7.87
N ILE A 63 -2.71 5.55 -7.71
CA ILE A 63 -3.80 4.61 -7.45
C ILE A 63 -4.49 4.95 -6.13
N ALA A 64 -3.72 5.16 -5.06
CA ALA A 64 -4.22 5.52 -3.74
C ALA A 64 -4.97 6.85 -3.74
N LYS A 65 -4.52 7.85 -4.51
CA LYS A 65 -5.24 9.12 -4.68
C LYS A 65 -6.62 8.90 -5.32
N VAL A 66 -6.71 8.11 -6.39
CA VAL A 66 -7.96 7.83 -7.08
C VAL A 66 -8.90 6.99 -6.20
N ALA A 67 -8.38 5.95 -5.54
CA ALA A 67 -9.10 5.13 -4.56
C ALA A 67 -9.74 5.96 -3.45
N ARG A 68 -8.96 6.86 -2.83
CA ARG A 68 -9.46 7.77 -1.79
C ARG A 68 -10.49 8.78 -2.30
N LEU A 69 -10.54 9.09 -3.59
CA LEU A 69 -11.56 9.98 -4.14
C LEU A 69 -12.86 9.24 -4.47
N LEU A 70 -12.76 7.98 -4.87
CA LEU A 70 -13.91 7.12 -5.22
C LEU A 70 -14.44 6.27 -4.07
N ARG A 71 -13.96 6.45 -2.83
CA ARG A 71 -14.55 5.76 -1.67
C ARG A 71 -16.07 5.92 -1.63
N GLY A 72 -16.77 4.81 -1.46
CA GLY A 72 -18.24 4.74 -1.44
C GLY A 72 -18.91 4.94 -2.81
N SER A 73 -18.17 5.05 -3.91
CA SER A 73 -18.71 5.05 -5.27
C SER A 73 -18.94 3.63 -5.77
N ASP A 74 -20.01 3.44 -6.54
CA ASP A 74 -20.27 2.20 -7.26
C ASP A 74 -19.41 2.04 -8.53
N THR A 75 -18.81 3.14 -9.02
CA THR A 75 -17.91 3.10 -10.19
C THR A 75 -16.59 2.45 -9.79
N PRO A 76 -16.23 1.31 -10.40
CA PRO A 76 -15.01 0.62 -10.05
C PRO A 76 -13.76 1.33 -10.57
N ILE A 77 -12.63 1.01 -9.97
CA ILE A 77 -11.29 1.43 -10.39
C ILE A 77 -10.56 0.24 -11.03
N ALA A 78 -10.01 0.42 -12.23
CA ALA A 78 -8.96 -0.45 -12.74
C ALA A 78 -7.59 0.23 -12.58
N VAL A 79 -6.56 -0.57 -12.32
CA VAL A 79 -5.18 -0.09 -12.17
C VAL A 79 -4.39 -0.36 -13.44
N LEU A 80 -3.52 0.57 -13.84
CA LEU A 80 -2.49 0.35 -14.86
C LEU A 80 -1.13 0.63 -14.21
N PRO A 81 -0.39 -0.42 -13.79
CA PRO A 81 0.85 -0.28 -13.03
C PRO A 81 1.99 0.19 -13.92
N ILE A 82 2.20 1.50 -13.96
CA ILE A 82 3.30 2.13 -14.71
C ILE A 82 4.26 2.87 -13.77
N GLY A 83 4.13 2.69 -12.45
CA GLY A 83 5.04 3.23 -11.45
C GLY A 83 6.26 2.34 -11.19
N THR A 84 7.01 2.71 -10.16
CA THR A 84 8.25 2.04 -9.76
C THR A 84 8.00 0.78 -8.94
N ALA A 85 7.32 0.90 -7.79
CA ALA A 85 7.08 -0.23 -6.88
C ALA A 85 5.80 -1.01 -7.25
N ASN A 86 4.68 -0.31 -7.48
CA ASN A 86 3.38 -0.88 -7.82
C ASN A 86 2.89 -1.91 -6.79
N ASN A 87 3.13 -1.65 -5.50
CA ASN A 87 2.71 -2.48 -4.36
C ASN A 87 1.23 -2.85 -4.42
N ILE A 88 0.35 -1.89 -4.73
CA ILE A 88 -1.10 -2.13 -4.82
C ILE A 88 -1.40 -3.13 -5.93
N SER A 89 -0.75 -3.01 -7.10
CA SER A 89 -0.96 -3.95 -8.21
C SER A 89 -0.38 -5.33 -7.93
N LYS A 90 0.74 -5.41 -7.19
CA LYS A 90 1.30 -6.69 -6.71
C LYS A 90 0.34 -7.38 -5.74
N ALA A 91 -0.19 -6.63 -4.77
CA ALA A 91 -1.17 -7.15 -3.80
C ALA A 91 -2.46 -7.65 -4.46
N LEU A 92 -2.91 -6.97 -5.52
CA LEU A 92 -4.06 -7.37 -6.32
C LEU A 92 -3.78 -8.57 -7.27
N GLY A 93 -2.53 -9.04 -7.37
CA GLY A 93 -2.16 -10.15 -8.27
C GLY A 93 -2.17 -9.78 -9.76
N VAL A 94 -2.05 -8.50 -10.09
CA VAL A 94 -2.17 -8.00 -11.48
C VAL A 94 -0.92 -7.26 -11.98
N ALA A 95 0.16 -7.22 -11.19
CA ALA A 95 1.40 -6.54 -11.56
C ALA A 95 2.11 -7.17 -12.77
N ASP A 96 2.00 -8.50 -12.95
CA ASP A 96 2.68 -9.23 -14.03
C ASP A 96 1.92 -9.21 -15.37
N LEU A 97 0.69 -8.70 -15.36
CA LEU A 97 -0.08 -8.53 -16.59
C LEU A 97 0.52 -7.39 -17.43
N THR A 98 0.61 -7.61 -18.74
CA THR A 98 0.87 -6.52 -19.67
C THR A 98 -0.26 -5.50 -19.65
N LEU A 99 0.02 -4.23 -19.97
CA LEU A 99 -1.02 -3.21 -20.06
C LEU A 99 -2.13 -3.58 -21.06
N ALA A 100 -1.79 -4.30 -22.13
CA ALA A 100 -2.77 -4.82 -23.08
C ALA A 100 -3.69 -5.87 -22.44
N GLN A 101 -3.16 -6.79 -21.62
CA GLN A 101 -3.97 -7.76 -20.87
C GLN A 101 -4.88 -7.08 -19.86
N HIS A 102 -4.39 -6.06 -19.15
CA HIS A 102 -5.23 -5.24 -18.26
C HIS A 102 -6.43 -4.66 -19.01
N VAL A 103 -6.16 -3.91 -20.08
CA VAL A 103 -7.19 -3.19 -20.83
C VAL A 103 -8.17 -4.16 -21.49
N ALA A 104 -7.68 -5.24 -22.10
CA ALA A 104 -8.54 -6.25 -22.73
C ALA A 104 -9.45 -6.97 -21.71
N GLY A 105 -8.94 -7.21 -20.50
CA GLY A 105 -9.66 -7.89 -19.43
C GLY A 105 -10.69 -7.04 -18.69
N TRP A 106 -10.80 -5.74 -18.95
CA TRP A 106 -11.84 -4.91 -18.31
C TRP A 106 -13.24 -5.37 -18.68
N THR A 107 -13.43 -5.78 -19.94
CA THR A 107 -14.69 -6.39 -20.37
C THR A 107 -14.78 -7.81 -19.81
N GLY A 108 -15.72 -8.04 -18.90
CA GLY A 108 -15.85 -9.32 -18.19
C GLY A 108 -14.94 -9.43 -16.97
N GLY A 109 -14.24 -8.36 -16.60
CA GLY A 109 -13.54 -8.28 -15.31
C GLY A 109 -14.52 -8.36 -14.14
N HIS A 110 -14.01 -8.71 -12.97
CA HIS A 110 -14.83 -8.87 -11.77
C HIS A 110 -14.45 -7.81 -10.73
N PRO A 111 -15.42 -7.02 -10.23
CA PRO A 111 -15.14 -6.05 -9.18
C PRO A 111 -15.01 -6.76 -7.83
N ILE A 112 -13.97 -6.44 -7.09
CA ILE A 112 -13.82 -6.77 -5.67
C ILE A 112 -14.00 -5.50 -4.84
N ASP A 113 -14.41 -5.66 -3.59
CA ASP A 113 -14.29 -4.57 -2.63
C ASP A 113 -12.82 -4.45 -2.19
N PHE A 114 -12.38 -3.23 -1.90
CA PHE A 114 -11.06 -2.93 -1.41
C PHE A 114 -11.17 -1.91 -0.27
N ASP A 115 -10.71 -2.29 0.90
CA ASP A 115 -10.85 -1.54 2.14
C ASP A 115 -9.98 -0.29 2.13
N ILE A 116 -10.52 0.77 2.74
CA ILE A 116 -9.83 2.04 2.94
C ILE A 116 -9.65 2.26 4.43
N GLY A 117 -8.39 2.37 4.83
CA GLY A 117 -8.02 2.70 6.19
C GLY A 117 -8.17 4.18 6.51
N ARG A 118 -8.39 4.48 7.78
CA ARG A 118 -8.34 5.85 8.32
C ARG A 118 -7.48 5.88 9.57
N ALA A 119 -6.52 6.80 9.57
CA ALA A 119 -5.76 7.18 10.74
C ALA A 119 -6.22 8.56 11.25
N ARG A 120 -6.57 8.63 12.53
CA ARG A 120 -6.87 9.86 13.25
C ARG A 120 -5.83 10.11 14.31
N GLY A 121 -5.39 11.36 14.42
CA GLY A 121 -4.45 11.77 15.44
C GLY A 121 -4.50 13.28 15.66
N PRO A 122 -3.50 13.85 16.33
CA PRO A 122 -3.40 15.30 16.56
C PRO A 122 -3.42 16.16 15.28
N TRP A 123 -3.07 15.56 14.12
CA TRP A 123 -3.11 16.19 12.79
C TRP A 123 -4.49 16.12 12.10
N GLY A 124 -5.52 15.63 12.80
CA GLY A 124 -6.84 15.41 12.23
C GLY A 124 -7.02 13.98 11.72
N SER A 125 -7.74 13.83 10.60
CA SER A 125 -8.12 12.54 10.04
C SER A 125 -7.61 12.41 8.61
N ARG A 126 -6.92 11.31 8.33
CA ARG A 126 -6.41 10.98 6.99
C ARG A 126 -6.79 9.56 6.61
N ARG A 127 -7.05 9.35 5.32
CA ARG A 127 -7.32 8.03 4.74
C ARG A 127 -6.08 7.48 4.06
N PHE A 128 -5.95 6.16 4.05
CA PHE A 128 -4.85 5.43 3.45
C PHE A 128 -5.34 4.15 2.76
N VAL A 129 -4.52 3.63 1.86
CA VAL A 129 -4.84 2.48 0.99
C VAL A 129 -3.83 1.36 1.20
N GLU A 130 -2.58 1.69 1.49
CA GLU A 130 -1.49 0.72 1.67
C GLU A 130 -1.29 0.39 3.15
N SER A 131 -0.81 1.35 3.95
CA SER A 131 -0.58 1.14 5.39
C SER A 131 -0.49 2.44 6.19
N PHE A 132 -0.48 2.25 7.52
CA PHE A 132 -0.01 3.22 8.49
C PHE A 132 1.15 2.61 9.27
N GLY A 133 2.23 3.37 9.53
CA GLY A 133 3.34 2.82 10.30
C GLY A 133 4.21 3.79 11.09
N LEU A 134 4.99 3.22 12.00
CA LEU A 134 5.89 3.85 12.97
C LEU A 134 7.26 3.19 12.93
N GLY A 135 8.31 3.98 13.21
CA GLY A 135 9.68 3.45 13.35
C GLY A 135 10.44 3.41 12.04
N LEU A 136 10.78 2.20 11.57
CA LEU A 136 11.66 1.99 10.42
C LEU A 136 11.14 2.60 9.12
N MET A 137 9.89 2.32 8.72
CA MET A 137 9.34 2.79 7.45
C MET A 137 9.30 4.32 7.30
N PRO A 138 8.77 5.11 8.27
CA PRO A 138 8.78 6.56 8.12
C PRO A 138 10.21 7.13 8.14
N HIS A 139 11.14 6.49 8.85
CA HIS A 139 12.55 6.90 8.84
C HIS A 139 13.17 6.69 7.44
N ILE A 140 13.03 5.50 6.85
CA ILE A 140 13.64 5.22 5.56
C ILE A 140 12.99 6.05 4.44
N MET A 141 11.67 6.25 4.45
CA MET A 141 11.00 7.12 3.48
C MET A 141 11.60 8.54 3.47
N MET A 142 11.86 9.13 4.64
CA MET A 142 12.52 10.44 4.75
C MET A 142 13.96 10.43 4.24
N VAL A 143 14.71 9.34 4.47
CA VAL A 143 16.09 9.19 3.95
C VAL A 143 16.07 9.09 2.43
N LEU A 144 15.20 8.24 1.88
CA LEU A 144 15.12 8.01 0.45
C LEU A 144 14.72 9.28 -0.32
N GLU A 145 13.77 10.05 0.24
CA GLU A 145 13.36 11.35 -0.31
C GLU A 145 14.54 12.34 -0.34
N ARG A 146 15.29 12.46 0.77
CA ARG A 146 16.45 13.36 0.87
C ARG A 146 17.57 12.99 -0.08
N GLU A 147 17.82 11.70 -0.26
CA GLU A 147 18.83 11.19 -1.19
C GLU A 147 18.37 11.21 -2.65
N GLY A 148 17.09 11.47 -2.92
CA GLY A 148 16.53 11.40 -4.26
C GLY A 148 16.60 10.01 -4.87
N VAL A 149 16.44 8.95 -4.06
CA VAL A 149 16.29 7.57 -4.56
C VAL A 149 15.02 7.51 -5.41
N GLY A 150 15.07 6.87 -6.57
CA GLY A 150 14.00 6.95 -7.58
C GLY A 150 14.37 7.75 -8.84
N LYS A 151 15.61 8.26 -8.92
CA LYS A 151 16.15 8.97 -10.10
C LYS A 151 17.03 8.11 -11.01
N LEU A 152 17.20 6.81 -10.71
CA LEU A 152 17.88 5.91 -11.63
C LEU A 152 16.98 5.61 -12.83
N GLU A 153 17.59 5.28 -13.96
CA GLU A 153 16.91 5.00 -15.23
C GLU A 153 16.07 3.71 -15.22
N ASN A 154 16.16 2.88 -14.17
CA ASN A 154 15.44 1.61 -14.07
C ASN A 154 14.66 1.50 -12.75
N ALA A 155 13.37 1.21 -12.83
CA ALA A 155 12.50 0.94 -11.68
C ALA A 155 13.03 -0.17 -10.75
N GLU A 156 13.51 -1.28 -11.29
CA GLU A 156 14.00 -2.43 -10.50
C GLU A 156 15.25 -2.05 -9.69
N ALA A 157 16.17 -1.31 -10.30
CA ALA A 157 17.38 -0.83 -9.62
C ALA A 157 17.04 0.16 -8.49
N ASN A 158 16.01 0.99 -8.69
CA ASN A 158 15.52 1.88 -7.63
C ASN A 158 14.93 1.10 -6.45
N VAL A 159 14.17 0.04 -6.71
CA VAL A 159 13.64 -0.87 -5.66
C VAL A 159 14.79 -1.53 -4.90
N ALA A 160 15.74 -2.16 -5.60
CA ALA A 160 16.87 -2.85 -4.98
C ALA A 160 17.71 -1.92 -4.08
N ARG A 161 18.03 -0.70 -4.56
CA ARG A 161 18.74 0.31 -3.76
C ARG A 161 17.96 0.72 -2.51
N ALA A 162 16.64 0.83 -2.62
CA ALA A 162 15.80 1.19 -1.48
C ALA A 162 15.68 0.05 -0.45
N VAL A 163 15.68 -1.22 -0.86
CA VAL A 163 15.78 -2.37 0.08
C VAL A 163 17.14 -2.32 0.80
N GLN A 164 18.24 -2.13 0.07
CA GLN A 164 19.59 -1.98 0.65
C GLN A 164 19.68 -0.85 1.69
N ALA A 165 19.12 0.31 1.36
CA ALA A 165 19.06 1.44 2.27
C ALA A 165 18.20 1.13 3.51
N THR A 166 17.11 0.38 3.35
CA THR A 166 16.26 -0.07 4.46
C THR A 166 17.03 -0.98 5.42
N ARG A 167 17.74 -2.00 4.90
CA ARG A 167 18.57 -2.90 5.72
C ARG A 167 19.71 -2.16 6.43
N ALA A 168 20.36 -1.21 5.75
CA ALA A 168 21.39 -0.37 6.35
C ALA A 168 20.84 0.51 7.49
N ALA A 169 19.69 1.16 7.28
CA ALA A 169 19.05 1.99 8.31
C ALA A 169 18.63 1.19 9.54
N LEU A 170 18.17 -0.05 9.35
CA LEU A 170 17.78 -0.95 10.43
C LEU A 170 18.88 -1.16 11.47
N ARG A 171 20.16 -1.15 11.07
CA ARG A 171 21.28 -1.33 12.01
C ARG A 171 21.44 -0.18 13.00
N LEU A 172 21.13 1.04 12.57
CA LEU A 172 21.38 2.27 13.33
C LEU A 172 20.12 2.83 13.99
N LEU A 173 18.93 2.36 13.59
CA LEU A 173 17.68 2.90 14.06
C LEU A 173 17.41 2.54 15.53
N PRO A 174 17.27 3.51 16.45
CA PRO A 174 16.94 3.21 17.83
C PRO A 174 15.51 2.65 17.95
N ALA A 175 15.29 1.73 18.90
CA ALA A 175 13.95 1.30 19.25
C ALA A 175 13.16 2.43 19.91
N PHE A 176 11.84 2.34 19.86
CA PHE A 176 10.92 3.27 20.51
C PHE A 176 9.97 2.53 21.44
N GLU A 177 9.55 3.22 22.51
CA GLU A 177 8.48 2.73 23.40
C GLU A 177 7.12 2.84 22.69
N LEU A 178 6.37 1.74 22.69
CA LEU A 178 5.03 1.64 22.14
C LEU A 178 4.05 1.21 23.23
N HIS A 179 2.89 1.86 23.24
CA HIS A 179 1.70 1.36 23.91
C HIS A 179 0.52 1.43 22.93
N ALA A 180 -0.03 0.28 22.59
CA ALA A 180 -1.13 0.13 21.67
C ALA A 180 -2.17 -0.89 22.15
N VAL A 181 -3.39 -0.76 21.64
CA VAL A 181 -4.50 -1.71 21.82
C VAL A 181 -5.03 -2.10 20.44
N LEU A 182 -5.03 -3.38 20.13
CA LEU A 182 -5.47 -4.00 18.88
C LEU A 182 -6.71 -4.82 19.18
N ASP A 183 -7.91 -4.32 18.84
CA ASP A 183 -9.20 -4.95 19.18
C ASP A 183 -9.35 -5.44 20.64
N GLY A 184 -8.75 -4.71 21.58
CA GLY A 184 -8.80 -5.03 23.02
C GLY A 184 -7.58 -5.79 23.54
N ALA A 185 -6.74 -6.36 22.67
CA ALA A 185 -5.47 -6.94 23.06
C ALA A 185 -4.40 -5.85 23.23
N GLU A 186 -3.69 -5.86 24.36
CA GLU A 186 -2.62 -4.91 24.63
C GLU A 186 -1.32 -5.32 23.91
N LEU A 187 -0.65 -4.33 23.32
CA LEU A 187 0.68 -4.45 22.74
C LEU A 187 1.57 -3.33 23.31
N SER A 188 2.54 -3.72 24.15
CA SER A 188 3.44 -2.78 24.82
C SER A 188 4.88 -3.28 24.85
N GLY A 189 5.83 -2.35 24.89
CA GLY A 189 7.27 -2.61 24.96
C GLY A 189 8.08 -1.75 23.99
N ARG A 190 9.31 -2.20 23.69
CA ARG A 190 10.24 -1.54 22.76
C ARG A 190 10.19 -2.19 21.38
N PHE A 191 10.00 -1.36 20.36
CA PHE A 191 9.82 -1.81 18.98
C PHE A 191 10.71 -1.04 18.01
N ILE A 192 11.02 -1.67 16.88
CA ILE A 192 11.72 -1.06 15.73
C ILE A 192 10.73 -0.65 14.66
N LEU A 193 9.65 -1.40 14.53
CA LEU A 193 8.63 -1.21 13.50
C LEU A 193 7.27 -1.60 14.06
N LEU A 194 6.26 -0.79 13.74
CA LEU A 194 4.86 -1.19 13.77
C LEU A 194 4.21 -0.72 12.48
N GLU A 195 3.59 -1.63 11.74
CA GLU A 195 2.86 -1.38 10.50
C GLU A 195 1.46 -1.96 10.60
N ALA A 196 0.42 -1.15 10.41
CA ALA A 196 -0.94 -1.62 10.16
C ALA A 196 -1.14 -1.73 8.64
N MET A 197 -0.97 -2.93 8.11
CA MET A 197 -0.97 -3.22 6.68
C MET A 197 -2.38 -3.51 6.18
N ASN A 198 -2.81 -2.78 5.14
CA ASN A 198 -4.04 -3.09 4.39
C ASN A 198 -3.74 -4.00 3.18
N ILE A 199 -2.52 -3.94 2.66
CA ILE A 199 -2.00 -4.81 1.59
C ILE A 199 -0.69 -5.47 2.03
N ALA A 200 -0.25 -6.51 1.32
CA ALA A 200 0.92 -7.28 1.71
C ALA A 200 2.27 -6.52 1.62
N PHE A 201 2.34 -5.53 0.73
CA PHE A 201 3.60 -4.87 0.34
C PHE A 201 3.66 -3.42 0.79
N ILE A 202 4.85 -2.93 1.15
CA ILE A 202 5.10 -1.50 1.35
C ILE A 202 6.47 -1.05 0.86
N GLY A 203 6.54 0.24 0.48
CA GLY A 203 7.79 0.91 0.17
C GLY A 203 8.45 0.23 -1.03
N PRO A 204 9.71 -0.20 -0.93
CA PRO A 204 10.42 -0.86 -2.02
C PRO A 204 10.04 -2.34 -2.12
N ASN A 205 8.74 -2.63 -2.27
CA ASN A 205 8.19 -3.97 -2.40
C ASN A 205 8.43 -4.93 -1.21
N LEU A 206 8.60 -4.40 0.00
CA LEU A 206 8.80 -5.25 1.19
C LEU A 206 7.51 -6.01 1.53
N ASN A 207 7.55 -7.34 1.51
CA ASN A 207 6.42 -8.22 1.78
C ASN A 207 6.21 -8.46 3.28
N LEU A 208 5.88 -7.41 4.04
CA LEU A 208 5.75 -7.49 5.49
C LEU A 208 4.56 -8.35 5.96
N ALA A 209 3.50 -8.45 5.15
CA ALA A 209 2.28 -9.15 5.51
C ALA A 209 1.76 -9.99 4.33
N SER A 210 2.45 -11.07 3.99
CA SER A 210 2.20 -11.90 2.80
C SER A 210 0.78 -12.44 2.63
N LEU A 211 0.02 -12.49 3.72
CA LEU A 211 -1.37 -12.96 3.76
C LEU A 211 -2.38 -11.83 3.97
N ALA A 212 -1.99 -10.56 3.86
CA ALA A 212 -2.90 -9.43 3.99
C ALA A 212 -3.97 -9.46 2.90
N ASP A 213 -5.23 -9.40 3.31
CA ASP A 213 -6.39 -9.42 2.43
C ASP A 213 -7.11 -8.06 2.54
N PRO A 214 -7.02 -7.18 1.52
CA PRO A 214 -7.61 -5.85 1.58
C PRO A 214 -9.14 -5.86 1.48
N THR A 215 -9.80 -7.01 1.63
CA THR A 215 -11.25 -7.17 1.48
C THR A 215 -11.95 -7.67 2.75
N ASP A 216 -11.17 -7.95 3.80
CA ASP A 216 -11.63 -8.70 4.97
C ASP A 216 -12.05 -7.83 6.17
N GLY A 217 -11.95 -6.49 6.05
CA GLY A 217 -12.27 -5.53 7.09
C GLY A 217 -11.22 -5.42 8.20
N GLN A 218 -10.03 -5.98 8.04
CA GLN A 218 -8.96 -6.02 9.03
C GLN A 218 -7.63 -5.52 8.45
N PHE A 219 -6.76 -5.05 9.34
CA PHE A 219 -5.35 -4.84 9.03
C PHE A 219 -4.53 -6.02 9.54
N ASP A 220 -3.49 -6.38 8.81
CA ASP A 220 -2.41 -7.22 9.28
C ASP A 220 -1.39 -6.33 10.00
N VAL A 221 -1.41 -6.33 11.33
CA VAL A 221 -0.50 -5.48 12.13
C VAL A 221 0.81 -6.21 12.37
N VAL A 222 1.85 -5.78 11.68
CA VAL A 222 3.22 -6.29 11.80
C VAL A 222 3.94 -5.48 12.87
N ALA A 223 4.48 -6.14 13.89
CA ALA A 223 5.21 -5.48 14.96
C ALA A 223 6.53 -6.20 15.21
N VAL A 224 7.64 -5.49 15.07
CA VAL A 224 9.00 -6.01 15.28
C VAL A 224 9.58 -5.39 16.53
N ARG A 225 9.83 -6.22 17.53
CA ARG A 225 10.42 -5.84 18.82
C ARG A 225 11.91 -5.53 18.67
N GLU A 226 12.48 -4.84 19.64
CA GLU A 226 13.91 -4.52 19.64
C GLU A 226 14.80 -5.78 19.56
N GLU A 227 14.42 -6.84 20.27
CA GLU A 227 15.08 -8.15 20.26
C GLU A 227 14.97 -8.90 18.92
N GLU A 228 14.00 -8.56 18.07
CA GLU A 228 13.75 -9.19 16.75
C GLU A 228 14.46 -8.45 15.61
N ARG A 229 15.34 -7.49 15.93
CA ARG A 229 16.04 -6.68 14.91
C ARG A 229 16.82 -7.54 13.91
N GLU A 230 17.53 -8.55 14.39
CA GLU A 230 18.33 -9.41 13.51
C GLU A 230 17.45 -10.33 12.65
N THR A 231 16.32 -10.78 13.19
CA THR A 231 15.29 -11.50 12.42
C THR A 231 14.80 -10.66 11.23
N LEU A 232 14.49 -9.37 11.45
CA LEU A 232 14.09 -8.47 10.38
C LEU A 232 15.24 -8.19 9.40
N ARG A 233 16.48 -8.07 9.90
CA ARG A 233 17.67 -7.89 9.05
C ARG A 233 17.83 -9.05 8.07
N ASP A 234 17.71 -10.29 8.56
CA ASP A 234 17.87 -11.49 7.75
C ASP A 234 16.76 -11.61 6.68
N CYS A 235 15.54 -11.18 7.01
CA CYS A 235 14.45 -11.04 6.05
C CYS A 235 14.76 -10.01 4.95
N LEU A 236 15.25 -8.84 5.31
CA LEU A 236 15.63 -7.81 4.33
C LEU A 236 16.84 -8.24 3.49
N GLU A 237 17.76 -9.02 4.06
CA GLU A 237 18.88 -9.58 3.30
C GLU A 237 18.42 -10.62 2.28
N ALA A 238 17.47 -11.50 2.62
CA ALA A 238 16.86 -12.42 1.67
C ALA A 238 16.13 -11.65 0.54
N GLU A 239 15.36 -10.61 0.90
CA GLU A 239 14.65 -9.76 -0.07
C GLU A 239 15.61 -9.13 -1.10
N GLU A 240 16.79 -8.64 -0.67
CA GLU A 240 17.80 -8.07 -1.57
C GLU A 240 18.33 -9.07 -2.59
N HIS A 241 18.37 -10.36 -2.23
CA HIS A 241 18.83 -11.43 -3.11
C HIS A 241 17.68 -12.10 -3.89
N GLY A 242 16.43 -11.64 -3.70
CA GLY A 242 15.25 -12.25 -4.32
C GLY A 242 14.92 -13.63 -3.74
N GLU A 243 15.32 -13.89 -2.49
CA GLU A 243 15.11 -15.15 -1.80
C GLU A 243 13.89 -15.06 -0.86
N PRO A 244 13.21 -16.20 -0.57
CA PRO A 244 12.15 -16.22 0.42
C PRO A 244 12.64 -15.80 1.80
N TRP A 245 11.80 -15.10 2.57
CA TRP A 245 12.16 -14.69 3.92
C TRP A 245 12.40 -15.91 4.81
N PRO A 246 13.53 -15.97 5.54
CA PRO A 246 13.87 -17.10 6.40
C PRO A 246 13.00 -17.17 7.66
N HIS A 247 12.27 -16.11 7.98
CA HIS A 247 11.44 -15.98 9.17
C HIS A 247 10.09 -15.36 8.83
N GLU A 248 9.04 -15.87 9.49
CA GLU A 248 7.75 -15.20 9.51
C GLU A 248 7.78 -14.13 10.60
N LEU A 249 7.41 -12.89 10.25
CA LEU A 249 7.24 -11.83 11.23
C LEU A 249 5.92 -12.04 11.98
N ARG A 250 5.89 -11.58 13.23
CA ARG A 250 4.65 -11.59 14.01
C ARG A 250 3.61 -10.66 13.38
N VAL A 251 2.48 -11.24 13.00
CA VAL A 251 1.31 -10.54 12.46
C VAL A 251 0.12 -10.68 13.42
N ILE A 252 -0.50 -9.58 13.80
CA ILE A 252 -1.71 -9.53 14.61
C ILE A 252 -2.82 -8.92 13.77
N ARG A 253 -3.90 -9.66 13.50
CA ARG A 253 -5.02 -9.09 12.75
C ARG A 253 -5.84 -8.16 13.62
N SER A 254 -6.21 -7.00 13.08
CA SER A 254 -7.05 -6.05 13.81
C SER A 254 -7.84 -5.11 12.91
N ALA A 255 -9.14 -4.97 13.17
CA ALA A 255 -9.99 -3.95 12.55
C ALA A 255 -9.73 -2.54 13.13
N ARG A 256 -9.23 -2.46 14.37
CA ARG A 256 -8.94 -1.18 15.04
C ARG A 256 -7.69 -1.21 15.91
N VAL A 257 -6.75 -0.30 15.59
CA VAL A 257 -5.50 -0.09 16.33
C VAL A 257 -5.53 1.27 17.02
N ARG A 258 -5.36 1.29 18.34
CA ARG A 258 -5.25 2.53 19.13
C ARG A 258 -3.88 2.66 19.76
N ILE A 259 -3.13 3.70 19.40
CA ILE A 259 -1.75 3.92 19.85
C ILE A 259 -1.71 5.14 20.79
N THR A 260 -1.44 4.92 22.08
CA THR A 260 -1.37 5.98 23.09
C THR A 260 0.05 6.53 23.27
N CYS A 261 1.06 5.68 23.10
CA CYS A 261 2.49 6.03 23.08
C CYS A 261 3.16 5.37 21.89
N GLY A 262 4.14 6.03 21.26
CA GLY A 262 4.81 5.52 20.07
C GLY A 262 5.81 6.53 19.49
N ALA A 263 6.50 6.13 18.42
CA ALA A 263 7.50 6.94 17.74
C ALA A 263 7.01 8.36 17.39
N GLY A 264 7.94 9.30 17.35
CA GLY A 264 7.66 10.69 16.98
C GLY A 264 7.36 10.88 15.49
N ALA A 265 7.85 10.00 14.62
CA ALA A 265 7.56 10.01 13.19
C ALA A 265 6.62 8.86 12.81
N PHE A 266 5.76 9.11 11.84
CA PHE A 266 4.84 8.13 11.27
C PHE A 266 4.70 8.36 9.76
N HIS A 267 4.17 7.38 9.05
CA HIS A 267 3.71 7.56 7.67
C HIS A 267 2.27 7.07 7.50
N ILE A 268 1.66 7.58 6.44
CA ILE A 268 0.33 7.23 5.96
C ILE A 268 0.48 7.08 4.45
N ASP A 269 0.36 5.85 3.94
CA ASP A 269 0.85 5.49 2.60
C ASP A 269 2.31 5.94 2.42
N ASP A 270 2.60 6.72 1.38
CA ASP A 270 3.91 7.27 1.02
C ASP A 270 4.25 8.60 1.70
N GLU A 271 3.33 9.16 2.49
CA GLU A 271 3.51 10.47 3.12
C GLU A 271 3.99 10.36 4.57
N THR A 272 5.15 10.96 4.87
CA THR A 272 5.70 11.01 6.23
C THR A 272 5.26 12.26 7.00
N SER A 273 5.19 12.15 8.32
CA SER A 273 4.81 13.26 9.21
C SER A 273 5.35 13.05 10.62
N GLN A 274 5.34 14.11 11.43
CA GLN A 274 5.75 14.07 12.83
C GLN A 274 4.56 14.31 13.78
N ARG A 275 4.54 13.58 14.89
CA ARG A 275 3.64 13.82 16.01
C ARG A 275 4.00 15.16 16.68
N PRO A 276 3.01 16.02 16.97
CA PRO A 276 3.23 17.22 17.78
C PRO A 276 3.79 16.87 19.17
N ARG A 277 4.79 17.63 19.65
CA ARG A 277 5.48 17.38 20.94
C ARG A 277 4.62 17.63 22.20
N ARG A 278 3.44 18.26 22.10
CA ARG A 278 2.56 18.58 23.25
C ARG A 278 1.09 18.30 22.94
N GLY A 279 0.36 17.76 23.93
CA GLY A 279 -1.11 17.68 23.94
C GLY A 279 -1.75 16.62 23.05
N GLY A 280 -1.00 15.63 22.57
CA GLY A 280 -1.48 14.69 21.57
C GLY A 280 -2.41 13.62 22.15
N ARG A 281 -3.66 13.60 21.70
CA ARG A 281 -4.53 12.40 21.77
C ARG A 281 -3.81 11.22 21.08
N GLY A 282 -4.10 9.99 21.50
CA GLY A 282 -3.60 8.79 20.82
C GLY A 282 -3.97 8.74 19.34
N ILE A 283 -3.29 7.89 18.57
CA ILE A 283 -3.67 7.60 17.19
C ILE A 283 -4.75 6.52 17.21
N ASP A 284 -5.77 6.69 16.38
CA ASP A 284 -6.83 5.71 16.15
C ASP A 284 -6.86 5.34 14.67
N ILE A 285 -6.61 4.06 14.39
CA ILE A 285 -6.57 3.48 13.05
C ILE A 285 -7.75 2.53 12.94
N SER A 286 -8.51 2.62 11.86
CA SER A 286 -9.69 1.78 11.62
C SER A 286 -9.90 1.57 10.13
N VAL A 287 -10.49 0.43 9.74
CA VAL A 287 -11.11 0.25 8.41
C VAL A 287 -12.46 0.95 8.41
N ILE A 288 -12.77 1.74 7.36
CA ILE A 288 -13.90 2.70 7.45
C ILE A 288 -14.80 2.78 6.23
N ASP A 289 -14.25 2.53 5.06
CA ASP A 289 -14.87 2.75 3.77
C ASP A 289 -14.32 1.66 2.84
N ARG A 290 -14.95 1.49 1.69
CA ARG A 290 -14.44 0.63 0.61
C ARG A 290 -14.48 1.36 -0.73
N VAL A 291 -13.69 0.87 -1.65
CA VAL A 291 -13.77 1.21 -3.08
C VAL A 291 -13.86 -0.08 -3.88
N ARG A 292 -14.55 -0.05 -5.02
CA ARG A 292 -14.60 -1.21 -5.91
C ARG A 292 -13.39 -1.21 -6.82
N VAL A 293 -12.65 -2.30 -6.86
CA VAL A 293 -11.50 -2.47 -7.77
C VAL A 293 -11.86 -3.54 -8.79
N LEU A 294 -11.78 -3.20 -10.08
CA LEU A 294 -12.02 -4.13 -11.18
C LEU A 294 -10.74 -4.93 -11.46
N LEU A 295 -10.78 -6.23 -11.17
CA LEU A 295 -9.74 -7.15 -11.60
C LEU A 295 -9.98 -7.61 -13.05
N PRO A 296 -8.98 -7.52 -13.94
CA PRO A 296 -9.13 -7.96 -15.34
C PRO A 296 -9.54 -9.43 -15.43
N ALA A 297 -10.38 -9.78 -16.41
CA ALA A 297 -10.72 -11.17 -16.71
C ALA A 297 -9.45 -12.02 -16.94
N GLY A 298 -9.40 -13.22 -16.36
CA GLY A 298 -8.24 -14.10 -16.44
C GLY A 298 -7.08 -13.76 -15.50
N SER A 299 -7.21 -12.71 -14.67
CA SER A 299 -6.33 -12.54 -13.51
C SER A 299 -6.59 -13.67 -12.50
N ALA A 300 -5.52 -14.11 -11.82
CA ALA A 300 -5.70 -14.91 -10.62
C ALA A 300 -6.48 -14.07 -9.59
N ALA A 301 -7.37 -14.70 -8.83
CA ALA A 301 -7.98 -14.01 -7.70
C ALA A 301 -6.85 -13.49 -6.79
N ALA A 302 -7.00 -12.28 -6.27
CA ALA A 302 -6.13 -11.81 -5.20
C ALA A 302 -6.08 -12.90 -4.11
N PRO A 303 -4.91 -13.18 -3.50
CA PRO A 303 -4.80 -14.22 -2.50
C PRO A 303 -5.75 -13.92 -1.34
N SER A 304 -6.93 -14.55 -1.36
CA SER A 304 -7.90 -14.47 -0.28
C SER A 304 -7.51 -15.51 0.76
N ARG A 305 -7.44 -15.13 2.04
CA ARG A 305 -7.30 -16.13 3.11
C ARG A 305 -8.56 -16.99 3.11
N SER A 306 -8.49 -18.22 2.56
CA SER A 306 -9.56 -19.19 2.76
C SER A 306 -9.75 -19.40 4.26
N SER A 307 -11.01 -19.49 4.73
CA SER A 307 -11.40 -19.49 6.14
C SER A 307 -10.89 -20.69 6.98
N SER A 308 -9.98 -21.52 6.46
CA SER A 308 -9.51 -22.75 7.09
C SER A 308 -8.25 -22.61 7.96
N LEU A 309 -7.68 -21.41 8.12
CA LEU A 309 -6.45 -21.19 8.91
C LEU A 309 -6.67 -20.42 10.23
N ALA A 310 -7.92 -20.15 10.61
CA ALA A 310 -8.24 -19.36 11.80
C ALA A 310 -8.09 -20.11 13.16
N GLU A 311 -7.78 -21.41 13.17
CA GLU A 311 -7.78 -22.21 14.40
C GLU A 311 -6.40 -22.46 15.04
N ALA A 312 -5.29 -21.97 14.48
CA ALA A 312 -3.96 -22.38 14.94
C ALA A 312 -3.24 -21.45 15.95
N VAL A 313 -3.81 -20.32 16.37
CA VAL A 313 -3.09 -19.35 17.25
C VAL A 313 -3.87 -18.99 18.51
N THR A 314 -4.31 -20.00 19.26
CA THR A 314 -4.78 -19.85 20.65
C THR A 314 -4.06 -20.76 21.64
N GLY A 315 -2.93 -21.37 21.26
CA GLY A 315 -2.25 -22.38 22.08
C GLY A 315 -0.78 -22.09 22.36
N ALA A 316 -0.43 -21.00 23.04
CA ALA A 316 0.87 -20.86 23.71
C ALA A 316 0.84 -19.75 24.78
N THR A 317 0.03 -19.95 25.81
CA THR A 317 0.27 -19.33 27.13
C THR A 317 0.30 -20.46 28.16
N ALA A 318 1.49 -20.90 28.50
CA ALA A 318 1.85 -21.56 29.75
C ALA A 318 3.25 -21.10 30.12
#